data_AF-D7VP84-F1
#
_entry.id   AF-D7VP84-F1
#
_cell.length_a   1.000
_cell.length_b   1.000
_cell.length_c   1.000
_cell.angle_alpha   90.00
_cell.angle_beta   90.00
_cell.angle_gamma   90.00
#
_symmetry.space_group_name_H-M   'P 1'
#
loop_
_entity.id
_entity.type
_entity.pdbx_description
1 polymer ?
#
loop_
_entity_poly.entity_id
_entity_poly.type
_entity_poly.pdbx_seq_one_letter_code
_entity_poly.pdbx_strand_id
1 'polypeptide(L)'
;MKKLLLTVTAIAGFSFMTQAQEFGYKKTDFIVEGFFQSSNKNDKTADSKKSNLLFNPKFGYFVTDKIAVGAGLGFSNKKEVTQLSLGKAEAKINVFSAAVFGRYYFLEIGTRFKTYAELAGSYASISTEKTINSNSAKEPKANRFAVDA
;
A
#
# COMPACT_ATOMS: atom_id res chain seq x y z
N MET A 1 14.24 30.64 38.11
CA MET A 1 13.82 29.25 38.37
C MET A 1 13.17 28.56 37.15
N LYS A 2 12.35 29.22 36.33
CA LYS A 2 11.72 28.59 35.14
C LYS A 2 12.68 28.14 34.02
N LYS A 3 13.88 28.74 33.94
CA LYS A 3 14.90 28.42 32.93
C LYS A 3 15.72 27.16 33.25
N LEU A 4 15.80 26.80 34.54
CA LEU A 4 16.54 25.61 35.02
C LEU A 4 15.73 24.32 34.83
N LEU A 5 14.41 24.40 34.97
CA LEU A 5 13.53 23.27 34.70
C LEU A 5 13.58 22.87 33.21
N LEU A 6 13.66 23.84 32.30
CA LEU A 6 13.69 23.59 30.86
C LEU A 6 14.98 22.88 30.42
N THR A 7 16.13 23.25 30.99
CA THR A 7 17.42 22.59 30.69
C THR A 7 17.53 21.21 31.33
N VAL A 8 17.02 21.01 32.54
CA VAL A 8 17.01 19.68 33.18
C VAL A 8 16.08 18.72 32.44
N THR A 9 14.91 19.17 31.98
CA THR A 9 14.01 18.37 31.14
C THR A 9 14.61 18.09 29.76
N ALA A 10 15.35 19.03 29.16
CA ALA A 10 16.05 18.80 27.90
C ALA A 10 17.15 17.74 28.05
N ILE A 11 17.97 17.81 29.11
CA ILE A 11 19.05 16.84 29.37
C ILE A 11 18.48 15.46 29.72
N ALA A 12 17.39 15.40 30.50
CA ALA A 12 16.69 14.15 30.79
C ALA A 12 16.03 13.56 29.54
N GLY A 13 15.44 14.39 28.67
CA GLY A 13 14.83 13.95 27.41
C GLY A 13 15.82 13.32 26.43
N PHE A 14 17.08 13.80 26.40
CA PHE A 14 18.14 13.20 25.59
C PHE A 14 18.76 11.96 26.23
N SER A 15 18.82 11.85 27.56
CA SER A 15 19.38 10.67 28.24
C SER A 15 18.47 9.44 28.21
N PHE A 16 17.18 9.57 27.88
CA PHE A 16 16.31 8.42 27.58
C PHE A 16 16.51 7.83 26.17
N MET A 17 17.31 8.46 25.31
CA MET A 17 17.57 7.97 23.94
C MET A 17 18.84 7.11 23.82
N THR A 18 19.59 6.91 24.91
CA THR A 18 20.87 6.17 24.91
C THR A 18 20.74 4.71 25.34
N GLN A 19 19.53 4.20 25.58
CA GLN A 19 19.31 2.76 25.52
C GLN A 19 19.60 2.33 24.09
N ALA A 20 20.73 1.64 23.88
CA ALA A 20 21.07 0.99 22.62
C ALA A 20 20.00 -0.06 22.32
N GLN A 21 18.87 0.39 21.77
CA GLN A 21 17.81 -0.48 21.31
C GLN A 21 18.38 -1.24 20.12
N GLU A 22 18.53 -2.56 20.25
CA GLU A 22 18.83 -3.42 19.12
C GLU A 22 17.71 -3.23 18.08
N PHE A 23 18.00 -2.53 16.98
CA PHE A 23 17.04 -2.23 15.91
C PHE A 23 16.88 -3.40 14.92
N GLY A 24 17.11 -4.63 15.37
CA GLY A 24 16.96 -5.86 14.58
C GLY A 24 15.59 -6.49 14.75
N TYR A 25 15.08 -7.12 13.69
CA TYR A 25 13.91 -7.98 13.79
C TYR A 25 14.30 -9.27 14.50
N LYS A 26 13.44 -9.73 15.39
CA LYS A 26 13.58 -10.99 16.11
C LYS A 26 12.56 -11.97 15.57
N LYS A 27 12.89 -13.26 15.60
CA LYS A 27 11.90 -14.31 15.44
C LYS A 27 10.70 -14.00 16.34
N THR A 28 9.50 -14.19 15.79
CA THR A 28 8.21 -13.87 16.39
C THR A 28 7.74 -12.42 16.34
N ASP A 29 8.58 -11.49 15.88
CA ASP A 29 8.13 -10.12 15.61
C ASP A 29 7.07 -10.11 14.50
N PHE A 30 6.23 -9.07 14.53
CA PHE A 30 5.20 -8.83 13.52
C PHE A 30 5.46 -7.50 12.82
N ILE A 31 5.14 -7.44 11.53
CA ILE A 31 5.12 -6.21 10.75
C ILE A 31 3.72 -5.94 10.25
N VAL A 32 3.31 -4.69 10.38
CA VAL A 32 2.12 -4.14 9.73
C VAL A 32 2.61 -3.03 8.84
N GLU A 33 2.32 -3.14 7.56
CA GLU A 33 2.70 -2.14 6.58
C GLU A 33 1.63 -2.02 5.50
N GLY A 34 1.85 -1.12 4.57
CA GLY A 34 1.00 -0.98 3.41
C GLY A 34 1.26 0.35 2.73
N PHE A 35 0.60 0.55 1.61
CA PHE A 35 0.63 1.84 0.94
C PHE A 35 -0.78 2.28 0.57
N PHE A 36 -0.90 3.60 0.47
CA PHE A 36 -2.06 4.29 -0.06
C PHE A 36 -1.59 5.17 -1.22
N GLN A 37 -2.29 5.10 -2.35
CA GLN A 37 -2.01 5.92 -3.52
C GLN A 37 -3.31 6.53 -4.03
N SER A 38 -3.29 7.84 -4.27
CA SER A 38 -4.36 8.55 -4.95
C SER A 38 -3.77 9.35 -6.11
N SER A 39 -4.38 9.25 -7.28
CA SER A 39 -3.95 9.99 -8.46
C SER A 39 -5.14 10.43 -9.28
N ASN A 40 -5.06 11.65 -9.83
CA ASN A 40 -6.04 12.18 -10.77
C ASN A 40 -5.31 12.71 -12.01
N LYS A 41 -5.81 12.39 -13.20
CA LYS A 41 -5.30 12.86 -14.48
C LYS A 41 -6.44 13.44 -15.29
N ASN A 42 -6.24 14.63 -15.86
CA ASN A 42 -7.18 15.26 -16.78
C ASN A 42 -6.49 15.40 -18.14
N ASP A 43 -7.01 14.69 -19.13
CA ASP A 43 -6.54 14.75 -20.51
C ASP A 43 -7.49 15.66 -21.31
N LYS A 44 -6.99 16.84 -21.67
CA LYS A 44 -7.77 17.84 -22.43
C LYS A 44 -7.85 17.53 -23.92
N THR A 45 -7.00 16.66 -24.44
CA THR A 45 -7.01 16.30 -25.87
C THR A 45 -8.05 15.22 -26.13
N ALA A 46 -8.23 14.30 -25.18
CA ALA A 46 -9.24 13.24 -25.24
C ALA A 46 -10.51 13.54 -24.42
N ASP A 47 -10.66 14.75 -23.87
CA ASP A 47 -11.71 15.16 -22.92
C ASP A 47 -12.03 14.09 -21.87
N SER A 48 -10.98 13.51 -21.28
CA SER A 48 -11.08 12.38 -20.35
C SER A 48 -10.46 12.69 -18.99
N LYS A 49 -11.12 12.22 -17.93
CA LYS A 49 -10.69 12.35 -16.54
C LYS A 49 -10.53 10.97 -15.92
N LYS A 50 -9.36 10.71 -15.37
CA LYS A 50 -9.00 9.44 -14.70
C LYS A 50 -8.74 9.71 -13.23
N SER A 51 -9.33 8.90 -12.37
CA SER A 51 -9.06 8.87 -10.94
C SER A 51 -8.70 7.44 -10.54
N ASN A 52 -7.69 7.29 -9.70
CA ASN A 52 -7.26 6.00 -9.17
C ASN A 52 -6.97 6.13 -7.68
N LEU A 53 -7.53 5.19 -6.92
CA LEU A 53 -7.26 4.98 -5.51
C LEU A 53 -6.76 3.55 -5.35
N LEU A 54 -5.65 3.39 -4.66
CA LEU A 54 -5.09 2.09 -4.25
C LEU A 54 -4.83 2.11 -2.75
N PHE A 55 -5.19 1.02 -2.08
CA PHE A 55 -4.86 0.76 -0.69
C PHE A 55 -4.46 -0.72 -0.54
N ASN A 56 -3.28 -0.98 0.00
CA ASN A 56 -2.75 -2.34 0.13
C ASN A 56 -2.13 -2.55 1.51
N PRO A 57 -2.92 -2.89 2.54
CA PRO A 57 -2.39 -3.31 3.83
C PRO A 57 -1.80 -4.71 3.74
N LYS A 58 -0.69 -4.92 4.46
CA LYS A 58 0.01 -6.19 4.62
C LYS A 58 0.32 -6.45 6.09
N PHE A 59 0.26 -7.71 6.47
CA PHE A 59 0.68 -8.22 7.77
C PHE A 59 1.71 -9.32 7.55
N GLY A 60 2.82 -9.26 8.27
CA GLY A 60 3.88 -10.25 8.22
C GLY A 60 4.33 -10.68 9.61
N TYR A 61 4.89 -11.88 9.68
CA TYR A 61 5.40 -12.52 10.88
C TYR A 61 6.81 -13.06 10.60
N PHE A 62 7.75 -12.73 11.49
CA PHE A 62 9.13 -13.19 11.38
C PHE A 62 9.27 -14.63 11.87
N VAL A 63 9.51 -15.55 10.94
CA VAL A 63 9.81 -16.97 11.24
C VAL A 63 11.28 -17.16 11.64
N THR A 64 12.13 -16.20 11.28
CA THR A 64 13.53 -16.06 11.70
C THR A 64 13.85 -14.56 11.81
N ASP A 65 15.02 -14.20 12.32
CA ASP A 65 15.48 -12.81 12.42
C ASP A 65 15.64 -12.10 11.05
N LYS A 66 15.57 -12.85 9.93
CA LYS A 66 15.74 -12.32 8.57
C LYS A 66 14.62 -12.67 7.59
N ILE A 67 13.72 -13.59 7.96
CA ILE A 67 12.66 -14.07 7.05
C ILE A 67 11.31 -13.76 7.68
N ALA A 68 10.50 -13.02 6.95
CA ALA A 68 9.10 -12.80 7.25
C ALA A 68 8.22 -13.53 6.23
N VAL A 69 7.11 -14.08 6.70
CA VAL A 69 6.02 -14.57 5.84
C VAL A 69 4.76 -13.82 6.21
N GLY A 70 3.87 -13.61 5.25
CA GLY A 70 2.70 -12.79 5.52
C GLY A 70 1.63 -12.87 4.47
N ALA A 71 0.60 -12.08 4.71
CA ALA A 71 -0.53 -11.92 3.81
C ALA A 71 -0.85 -10.44 3.63
N GLY A 72 -1.46 -10.12 2.49
CA GLY A 72 -1.88 -8.77 2.14
C GLY A 72 -3.25 -8.76 1.50
N LEU A 73 -3.93 -7.62 1.65
CA LEU A 73 -5.17 -7.33 0.94
C LEU A 73 -4.94 -6.14 0.02
N GLY A 74 -5.61 -6.09 -1.12
CA GLY A 74 -5.55 -4.96 -2.03
C GLY A 74 -6.93 -4.47 -2.39
N PHE A 75 -7.11 -3.16 -2.35
CA PHE A 75 -8.31 -2.46 -2.77
C PHE A 75 -7.90 -1.42 -3.80
N SER A 76 -8.49 -1.49 -4.99
CA SER A 76 -8.32 -0.46 -6.01
C SER A 76 -9.67 -0.01 -6.54
N ASN A 77 -9.84 1.31 -6.64
CA ASN A 77 -10.91 1.91 -7.40
C ASN A 77 -10.32 2.77 -8.51
N LYS A 78 -10.70 2.49 -9.75
CA LYS A 78 -10.37 3.30 -10.92
C LYS A 78 -11.66 3.81 -11.51
N LYS A 79 -11.71 5.10 -11.81
CA LYS A 79 -12.80 5.74 -12.51
C LYS A 79 -12.25 6.53 -13.68
N GLU A 80 -12.84 6.30 -14.85
CA GLU A 80 -12.56 7.05 -16.08
C GLU A 80 -13.86 7.66 -16.58
N VAL A 81 -13.85 8.95 -16.88
CA VAL A 81 -14.97 9.67 -17.46
C VAL A 81 -14.50 10.30 -18.75
N THR A 82 -15.18 10.04 -19.85
CA THR A 82 -14.88 10.58 -21.17
C THR A 82 -16.09 11.33 -21.69
N GLN A 83 -15.87 12.58 -22.12
CA GLN A 83 -16.92 13.37 -22.77
C GLN A 83 -17.09 12.89 -24.21
N LEU A 84 -18.34 12.72 -24.64
CA LEU A 84 -18.71 12.34 -26.01
C LEU A 84 -19.50 13.49 -26.66
N SER A 85 -19.54 13.53 -27.99
CA SER A 85 -20.27 14.58 -28.73
C SER A 85 -21.77 14.66 -28.36
N LEU A 86 -22.36 13.55 -27.89
CA LEU A 86 -23.77 13.45 -27.51
C LEU A 86 -23.96 13.00 -26.05
N GLY A 87 -22.97 13.23 -25.17
CA GLY A 87 -23.11 13.00 -23.74
C GLY A 87 -21.83 12.56 -23.02
N LYS A 88 -21.91 11.57 -22.13
CA LYS A 88 -20.78 11.12 -21.30
C LYS A 88 -20.71 9.61 -21.19
N ALA A 89 -19.51 9.06 -21.23
CA ALA A 89 -19.21 7.69 -20.88
C ALA A 89 -18.38 7.64 -19.59
N GLU A 90 -18.75 6.75 -18.67
CA GLU A 90 -18.02 6.49 -17.44
C GLU A 90 -17.69 4.99 -17.35
N ALA A 91 -16.46 4.67 -16.97
CA ALA A 91 -16.02 3.32 -16.64
C ALA A 91 -15.48 3.30 -15.21
N LYS A 92 -16.03 2.41 -14.37
CA LYS A 92 -15.60 2.19 -13.00
C LYS A 92 -15.08 0.76 -12.85
N ILE A 93 -13.83 0.62 -12.45
CA ILE A 93 -13.18 -0.66 -12.19
C ILE A 93 -12.87 -0.75 -10.70
N ASN A 94 -13.37 -1.79 -10.06
CA ASN A 94 -13.05 -2.11 -8.67
C ASN A 94 -12.27 -3.41 -8.64
N VAL A 95 -11.15 -3.41 -7.92
CA VAL A 95 -10.32 -4.60 -7.72
C VAL A 95 -10.23 -4.88 -6.23
N PHE A 96 -10.53 -6.12 -5.86
CA PHE A 96 -10.21 -6.67 -4.55
C PHE A 96 -9.20 -7.79 -4.74
N SER A 97 -8.11 -7.79 -3.99
CA SER A 97 -7.09 -8.83 -4.05
C SER A 97 -6.68 -9.32 -2.69
N ALA A 98 -6.21 -10.56 -2.64
CA ALA A 98 -5.54 -11.17 -1.51
C ALA A 98 -4.22 -11.76 -1.99
N ALA A 99 -3.18 -11.65 -1.17
CA ALA A 99 -1.85 -12.13 -1.49
C ALA A 99 -1.21 -12.81 -0.28
N VAL A 100 -0.31 -13.75 -0.53
CA VAL A 100 0.64 -14.29 0.44
C VAL A 100 2.05 -13.99 -0.03
N PHE A 101 2.96 -13.70 0.89
CA PHE A 101 4.33 -13.32 0.55
C PHE A 101 5.37 -13.96 1.48
N GLY A 102 6.57 -14.15 0.95
CA GLY A 102 7.79 -14.43 1.69
C GLY A 102 8.80 -13.32 1.44
N ARG A 103 9.41 -12.82 2.51
CA ARG A 103 10.34 -11.68 2.48
C ARG A 103 11.64 -12.04 3.18
N TYR A 104 12.77 -11.77 2.53
CA TYR A 104 14.10 -11.97 3.07
C TYR A 104 14.85 -10.64 3.22
N TYR A 105 15.26 -10.34 4.45
CA TYR A 105 16.07 -9.17 4.79
C TYR A 105 17.55 -9.53 4.69
N PHE A 106 18.21 -9.05 3.63
CA PHE A 106 19.55 -9.49 3.26
C PHE A 106 20.66 -8.48 3.59
N LEU A 107 20.33 -7.19 3.75
CA LEU A 107 21.31 -6.15 4.05
C LEU A 107 20.74 -5.12 5.02
N GLU A 108 21.54 -4.81 6.03
CA GLU A 108 21.29 -3.75 7.00
C GLU A 108 22.25 -2.59 6.72
N ILE A 109 21.71 -1.43 6.35
CA ILE A 109 22.51 -0.22 6.12
C ILE A 109 22.41 0.63 7.38
N GLY A 110 23.45 0.57 8.21
CA GLY A 110 23.42 1.16 9.55
C GLY A 110 22.47 0.40 10.49
N THR A 111 21.92 1.07 11.49
CA THR A 111 21.11 0.42 12.53
C THR A 111 19.63 0.26 12.18
N ARG A 112 19.07 1.15 11.34
CA ARG A 112 17.61 1.25 11.15
C ARG A 112 17.13 0.95 9.73
N PHE A 113 18.02 0.99 8.74
CA PHE A 113 17.63 0.76 7.36
C PHE A 113 17.77 -0.72 7.03
N LYS A 114 16.62 -1.38 6.85
CA LYS A 114 16.54 -2.81 6.54
C LYS A 114 16.09 -2.95 5.10
N THR A 115 16.95 -3.50 4.26
CA THR A 115 16.60 -3.82 2.86
C THR A 115 16.11 -5.24 2.77
N TYR A 116 15.21 -5.49 1.82
CA TYR A 116 14.60 -6.81 1.65
C TYR A 116 14.31 -7.12 0.18
N ALA A 117 14.20 -8.41 -0.11
CA ALA A 117 13.60 -8.95 -1.31
C ALA A 117 12.30 -9.66 -0.92
N GLU A 118 11.25 -9.52 -1.73
CA GLU A 118 9.94 -10.12 -1.48
C GLU A 118 9.47 -10.90 -2.70
N LEU A 119 8.86 -12.06 -2.47
CA LEU A 119 8.14 -12.83 -3.48
C LEU A 119 6.73 -13.08 -2.97
N ALA A 120 5.73 -12.78 -3.79
CA ALA A 120 4.33 -12.91 -3.45
C ALA A 120 3.53 -13.62 -4.55
N GLY A 121 2.52 -14.37 -4.13
CA GLY A 121 1.48 -14.90 -4.99
C GLY A 121 0.15 -14.25 -4.65
N SER A 122 -0.60 -13.81 -5.65
CA SER A 122 -1.82 -13.05 -5.45
C SER A 122 -2.99 -13.55 -6.29
N TYR A 123 -4.19 -13.34 -5.74
CA TYR A 123 -5.47 -13.54 -6.41
C TYR A 123 -6.25 -12.22 -6.39
N ALA A 124 -6.85 -11.86 -7.52
CA ALA A 124 -7.65 -10.65 -7.64
C ALA A 124 -9.00 -10.92 -8.30
N SER A 125 -10.04 -10.29 -7.76
CA SER A 125 -11.37 -10.21 -8.36
C SER A 125 -11.63 -8.80 -8.87
N ILE A 126 -12.02 -8.70 -10.13
CA ILE A 126 -12.19 -7.44 -10.86
C ILE A 126 -13.67 -7.31 -11.24
N SER A 127 -14.26 -6.18 -10.88
CA SER A 127 -15.62 -5.80 -11.26
C SER A 127 -15.61 -4.51 -12.06
N THR A 128 -16.19 -4.54 -13.24
CA THR A 128 -16.28 -3.39 -14.16
C THR A 128 -17.73 -2.98 -14.35
N GLU A 129 -18.00 -1.69 -14.20
CA GLU A 129 -19.27 -1.06 -14.53
C GLU A 129 -19.02 0.02 -15.57
N LYS A 130 -19.81 0.01 -16.64
CA LYS A 130 -19.81 1.03 -17.69
C LYS A 130 -21.14 1.75 -17.69
N THR A 131 -21.10 3.07 -17.70
CA THR A 131 -22.29 3.92 -17.77
C THR A 131 -22.18 4.82 -18.99
N ILE A 132 -23.17 4.78 -19.88
CA ILE A 132 -23.25 5.67 -21.04
C ILE A 132 -24.58 6.41 -20.95
N ASN A 133 -24.55 7.75 -20.92
CA ASN A 133 -25.76 8.58 -20.91
C ASN A 133 -26.80 8.12 -19.87
N SER A 134 -26.33 7.79 -18.65
CA SER A 134 -27.13 7.32 -17.51
C SER A 134 -27.62 5.86 -17.57
N ASN A 135 -27.31 5.12 -18.62
CA ASN A 135 -27.53 3.66 -18.69
C ASN A 135 -26.29 2.93 -18.17
N SER A 136 -26.43 2.22 -17.04
CA SER A 136 -25.36 1.39 -16.47
C SER A 136 -25.47 -0.07 -16.90
N ALA A 137 -24.35 -0.65 -17.30
CA ALA A 137 -24.18 -2.08 -17.52
C ALA A 137 -22.99 -2.59 -16.70
N LYS A 138 -23.17 -3.74 -16.04
CA LYS A 138 -22.10 -4.43 -15.34
C LYS A 138 -21.52 -5.51 -16.25
N GLU A 139 -20.21 -5.51 -16.39
CA GLU A 139 -19.53 -6.60 -17.09
C GLU A 139 -19.38 -7.82 -16.17
N PRO A 140 -19.25 -9.02 -16.74
CA PRO A 140 -18.91 -10.22 -15.97
C PRO A 140 -17.65 -10.00 -15.13
N LYS A 141 -17.65 -10.54 -13.91
CA LYS A 141 -16.47 -10.46 -13.04
C LYS A 141 -15.33 -11.26 -13.67
N ALA A 142 -14.13 -10.67 -13.64
CA ALA A 142 -12.91 -11.35 -14.04
C ALA A 142 -12.08 -11.68 -12.79
N ASN A 143 -11.49 -12.87 -12.76
CA ASN A 143 -10.60 -13.32 -11.70
C ASN A 143 -9.20 -13.54 -12.27
N ARG A 144 -8.16 -13.23 -11.51
CA ARG A 144 -6.77 -13.34 -11.94
C ARG A 144 -5.88 -13.88 -10.83
N PHE A 145 -4.90 -14.68 -11.24
CA PHE A 145 -3.75 -15.05 -10.40
C PHE A 145 -2.51 -14.33 -10.92
N ALA A 146 -1.62 -13.94 -10.01
CA ALA A 146 -0.35 -13.31 -10.36
C ALA A 146 0.77 -13.74 -9.39
N VAL A 147 2.00 -13.57 -9.86
CA VAL A 147 3.23 -13.69 -9.06
C VAL A 147 3.91 -12.34 -9.13
N ASP A 148 4.23 -11.78 -7.96
CA ASP A 148 4.85 -10.47 -7.78
C ASP A 148 6.22 -10.68 -7.10
N ALA A 149 7.29 -10.06 -7.61
CA ALA A 149 8.66 -10.18 -7.12
C ALA A 149 9.38 -8.82 -7.15
#